data_AF-A0A2G4U7D5-F1
#
_entry.id   AF-A0A2G4U7D5-F1
#
_cell.length_a   1.000
_cell.length_b   1.000
_cell.length_c   1.000
_cell.angle_alpha   90.00
_cell.angle_beta   90.00
_cell.angle_gamma   90.00
#
_symmetry.space_group_name_H-M   'P 1'
#
loop_
_entity.id
_entity.type
_entity.pdbx_description
1 polymer ?
#
loop_
_entity_poly.entity_id
_entity_poly.type
_entity_poly.pdbx_seq_one_letter_code
_entity_poly.pdbx_strand_id
1 'polypeptide(L)'
;MMGIIHFSPVMASTLSHKDYPVIDGLFSQTKPQCIGRYVIDVPQSFDNQLHNMIFIDDFKIESKFLYPPAFKQRIALREQALRNEIDKPGNDLENTPFIKEIIILPEGKGVIFDRNISGEDDLGRILEAHVYVDMTAFIITIKILDLSGNKYLERKKVYINAGFTEAQMNDKPVKLAAMKSLISRLSGRKDDDIPTGKGVCIPNGFIKDDGSNHSEKVSFSYKNDDFILGLYTNNTFSGSSDTLLNRSTQIDEAMKVSNQFTIKKGELSPDGIPSQEWLSRGKQKFEDTVTREDEVIPAYDFTFYANEAGATSNKPWLTIGISNDDIKTSYSETQMIEIWDRLVNSLRYKR
;
A
#
# COMPACT_ATOMS: atom_id res chain seq x y z
N MET A 1 -22.96 44.62 -36.31
CA MET A 1 -22.62 43.29 -36.87
C MET A 1 -21.96 42.48 -35.78
N MET A 2 -22.68 41.49 -35.25
CA MET A 2 -22.22 40.58 -34.20
C MET A 2 -21.47 39.44 -34.91
N GLY A 3 -20.16 39.29 -34.66
CA GLY A 3 -19.35 38.22 -35.23
C GLY A 3 -19.58 36.92 -34.46
N ILE A 4 -20.11 35.91 -35.14
CA ILE A 4 -20.27 34.55 -34.61
C ILE A 4 -18.90 33.87 -34.65
N ILE A 5 -18.35 33.53 -33.49
CA ILE A 5 -17.16 32.68 -33.38
C ILE A 5 -17.63 31.24 -33.54
N HIS A 6 -17.28 30.61 -34.66
CA HIS A 6 -17.42 29.17 -34.84
C HIS A 6 -16.31 28.44 -34.08
N PHE A 7 -16.71 27.72 -33.03
CA PHE A 7 -15.85 26.71 -32.41
C PHE A 7 -15.90 25.45 -33.28
N SER A 8 -14.75 25.10 -33.89
CA SER A 8 -14.58 23.81 -34.54
C SER A 8 -14.57 22.70 -33.48
N PRO A 9 -15.31 21.61 -33.66
CA PRO A 9 -15.21 20.45 -32.78
C PRO A 9 -13.83 19.81 -32.93
N VAL A 10 -13.17 19.56 -31.79
CA VAL A 10 -11.95 18.76 -31.71
C VAL A 10 -12.27 17.37 -32.25
N MET A 11 -11.59 16.95 -33.33
CA MET A 11 -11.68 15.58 -33.82
C MET A 11 -11.14 14.63 -32.75
N ALA A 12 -11.97 13.69 -32.30
CA ALA A 12 -11.51 12.49 -31.65
C ALA A 12 -10.55 11.77 -32.60
N SER A 13 -9.31 11.50 -32.16
CA SER A 13 -8.39 10.67 -32.93
C SER A 13 -8.98 9.27 -33.04
N THR A 14 -9.25 8.85 -34.26
CA THR A 14 -9.72 7.50 -34.55
C THR A 14 -8.52 6.56 -34.46
N LEU A 15 -8.60 5.53 -33.61
CA LEU A 15 -7.57 4.49 -33.46
C LEU A 15 -7.24 3.85 -34.81
N SER A 16 -5.96 3.62 -35.07
CA SER A 16 -5.53 2.87 -36.26
C SER A 16 -5.65 1.37 -35.99
N HIS A 17 -5.93 0.56 -37.03
CA HIS A 17 -6.02 -0.89 -36.93
C HIS A 17 -4.75 -1.59 -36.37
N LYS A 18 -3.60 -0.90 -36.30
CA LYS A 18 -2.34 -1.45 -35.77
C LYS A 18 -2.24 -1.39 -34.23
N ASP A 19 -3.10 -0.61 -33.57
CA ASP A 19 -3.02 -0.37 -32.12
C ASP A 19 -3.72 -1.48 -31.28
N TYR A 20 -4.61 -2.26 -31.89
CA TYR A 20 -5.44 -3.29 -31.25
C TYR A 20 -4.69 -4.54 -30.73
N PRO A 21 -3.78 -5.21 -31.48
CA PRO A 21 -3.31 -6.54 -31.09
C PRO A 21 -2.43 -6.57 -29.83
N VAL A 22 -1.70 -5.49 -29.50
CA VAL A 22 -0.82 -5.45 -28.32
C VAL A 22 -1.64 -5.24 -27.03
N ILE A 23 -2.61 -4.32 -27.07
CA ILE A 23 -3.52 -4.06 -25.95
C ILE A 23 -4.42 -5.28 -25.70
N ASP A 24 -4.94 -5.89 -26.77
CA ASP A 24 -5.74 -7.10 -26.67
C ASP A 24 -4.92 -8.27 -26.15
N GLY A 25 -3.59 -8.27 -26.37
CA GLY A 25 -2.67 -9.20 -25.73
C GLY A 25 -2.60 -9.01 -24.21
N LEU A 26 -2.36 -7.78 -23.73
CA LEU A 26 -2.25 -7.47 -22.30
C LEU A 26 -3.54 -7.80 -21.53
N PHE A 27 -4.71 -7.50 -22.10
CA PHE A 27 -6.01 -7.75 -21.49
C PHE A 27 -6.70 -9.02 -22.01
N SER A 28 -5.99 -9.90 -22.72
CA SER A 28 -6.55 -11.17 -23.24
C SER A 28 -7.09 -12.06 -22.12
N GLN A 29 -6.47 -12.00 -20.95
CA GLN A 29 -6.92 -12.60 -19.71
C GLN A 29 -6.77 -11.58 -18.58
N THR A 30 -7.82 -11.44 -17.78
CA THR A 30 -7.82 -10.58 -16.60
C THR A 30 -8.19 -11.38 -15.36
N LYS A 31 -7.79 -10.87 -14.21
CA LYS A 31 -8.17 -11.37 -12.90
C LYS A 31 -8.71 -10.23 -12.04
N PRO A 32 -9.70 -10.49 -11.18
CA PRO A 32 -10.11 -9.50 -10.20
C PRO A 32 -9.05 -9.38 -9.11
N GLN A 33 -8.67 -8.16 -8.78
CA GLN A 33 -7.79 -7.85 -7.67
C GLN A 33 -8.57 -7.14 -6.57
N CYS A 34 -8.58 -7.74 -5.37
CA CYS A 34 -9.13 -7.10 -4.19
C CYS A 34 -8.06 -6.28 -3.44
N ILE A 35 -8.33 -4.99 -3.20
CA ILE A 35 -7.49 -4.07 -2.41
C ILE A 35 -8.35 -3.26 -1.46
N GLY A 36 -8.05 -3.36 -0.16
CA GLY A 36 -8.85 -2.74 0.89
C GLY A 36 -10.33 -3.10 0.77
N ARG A 37 -11.15 -2.12 0.38
CA ARG A 37 -12.61 -2.27 0.22
C ARG A 37 -13.06 -2.21 -1.25
N TYR A 38 -12.12 -2.33 -2.19
CA TYR A 38 -12.34 -2.26 -3.63
C TYR A 38 -11.95 -3.54 -4.36
N VAL A 39 -12.50 -3.68 -5.56
CA VAL A 39 -12.07 -4.65 -6.56
C VAL A 39 -11.79 -3.91 -7.87
N ILE A 40 -10.72 -4.27 -8.55
CA ILE A 40 -10.33 -3.78 -9.87
C ILE A 40 -9.88 -4.98 -10.71
N ASP A 41 -10.21 -5.03 -11.99
CA ASP A 41 -9.73 -6.10 -12.86
C ASP A 41 -8.38 -5.69 -13.46
N VAL A 42 -7.37 -6.54 -13.29
CA VAL A 42 -6.01 -6.33 -13.79
C VAL A 42 -5.62 -7.44 -14.77
N PRO A 43 -4.67 -7.20 -15.70
CA PRO A 43 -4.09 -8.26 -16.51
C PRO A 43 -3.65 -9.47 -15.68
N GLN A 44 -3.85 -10.68 -16.21
CA GLN A 44 -3.46 -11.92 -15.51
C GLN A 44 -1.97 -11.94 -15.14
N SER A 45 -1.12 -11.32 -15.99
CA SER A 45 0.32 -11.20 -15.81
C SER A 45 0.76 -10.30 -14.66
N PHE A 46 -0.15 -9.48 -14.11
CA PHE A 46 0.21 -8.55 -13.05
C PHE A 46 0.42 -9.29 -11.73
N ASP A 47 1.62 -9.20 -11.18
CA ASP A 47 1.96 -9.77 -9.87
C ASP A 47 2.33 -8.64 -8.91
N ASN A 48 1.70 -8.63 -7.73
CA ASN A 48 1.89 -7.54 -6.78
C ASN A 48 3.27 -7.65 -6.14
N GLN A 49 4.08 -6.60 -6.26
CA GLN A 49 5.45 -6.53 -5.74
C GLN A 49 5.52 -5.98 -4.32
N LEU A 50 4.43 -5.38 -3.80
CA LEU A 50 4.38 -4.81 -2.46
C LEU A 50 3.59 -5.68 -1.50
N HIS A 51 4.30 -6.34 -0.59
CA HIS A 51 3.70 -7.18 0.45
C HIS A 51 3.96 -6.71 1.89
N ASN A 52 4.58 -5.53 2.07
CA ASN A 52 4.99 -4.99 3.38
C ASN A 52 4.51 -3.54 3.64
N MET A 53 3.61 -3.03 2.80
CA MET A 53 3.04 -1.68 2.88
C MET A 53 1.57 -1.76 3.31
N ILE A 54 1.33 -2.42 4.44
CA ILE A 54 0.01 -2.58 5.03
C ILE A 54 0.07 -2.05 6.46
N PHE A 55 -0.79 -1.10 6.78
CA PHE A 55 -0.92 -0.53 8.12
C PHE A 55 -2.36 -0.61 8.59
N ILE A 56 -2.57 -1.31 9.71
CA ILE A 56 -3.86 -1.39 10.40
C ILE A 56 -3.64 -0.81 11.78
N ASP A 57 -4.27 0.32 12.08
CA ASP A 57 -3.89 1.18 13.21
C ASP A 57 -2.38 1.45 13.19
N ASP A 58 -1.68 1.15 14.29
CA ASP A 58 -0.23 1.26 14.42
C ASP A 58 0.52 -0.03 14.03
N PHE A 59 -0.20 -1.08 13.61
CA PHE A 59 0.39 -2.34 13.20
C PHE A 59 0.88 -2.27 11.76
N LYS A 60 2.17 -2.53 11.54
CA LYS A 60 2.68 -2.87 10.22
C LYS A 60 2.50 -4.36 9.98
N ILE A 61 1.94 -4.72 8.83
CA ILE A 61 1.72 -6.10 8.41
C ILE A 61 2.54 -6.38 7.15
N GLU A 62 3.17 -7.55 7.13
CA GLU A 62 3.78 -8.13 5.94
C GLU A 62 3.18 -9.51 5.70
N SER A 63 3.02 -9.91 4.45
CA SER A 63 2.42 -11.21 4.10
C SER A 63 3.17 -11.90 2.98
N LYS A 64 3.17 -13.23 2.99
CA LYS A 64 3.73 -14.03 1.90
C LYS A 64 3.17 -15.45 1.93
N PHE A 65 2.93 -16.03 0.77
CA PHE A 65 2.75 -17.47 0.68
C PHE A 65 3.97 -18.22 1.21
N LEU A 66 3.73 -19.20 2.07
CA LEU A 66 4.81 -19.98 2.66
C LEU A 66 4.33 -21.39 2.97
N TYR A 67 5.14 -22.39 2.65
CA TYR A 67 4.84 -23.77 3.04
C TYR A 67 5.07 -23.96 4.54
N PRO A 68 4.29 -24.82 5.23
CA PRO A 68 4.38 -24.98 6.69
C PRO A 68 5.79 -25.30 7.22
N PRO A 69 6.60 -26.17 6.58
CA PRO A 69 7.98 -26.43 7.03
C PRO A 69 8.86 -25.18 6.98
N ALA A 70 8.74 -24.36 5.93
CA ALA A 70 9.48 -23.12 5.79
C ALA A 70 9.04 -22.07 6.84
N PHE A 71 7.77 -22.04 7.20
CA PHE A 71 7.28 -21.20 8.31
C PHE A 71 7.88 -21.60 9.66
N LYS A 72 7.93 -22.91 9.97
CA LYS A 72 8.59 -23.39 11.20
C LYS A 72 10.07 -23.03 11.23
N GLN A 73 10.76 -23.18 10.10
CA GLN A 73 12.16 -22.79 9.97
C GLN A 73 12.34 -21.27 10.16
N ARG A 74 11.46 -20.45 9.60
CA ARG A 74 11.48 -18.99 9.78
C ARG A 74 11.41 -18.58 11.24
N ILE A 75 10.53 -19.19 12.02
CA ILE A 75 10.42 -18.91 13.47
C ILE A 75 11.72 -19.29 14.18
N ALA A 76 12.24 -20.49 13.94
CA ALA A 76 13.46 -20.97 14.59
C ALA A 76 14.68 -20.08 14.26
N LEU A 77 14.86 -19.73 12.99
CA LEU A 77 15.94 -18.83 12.56
C LEU A 77 15.77 -17.43 13.13
N ARG A 78 14.53 -16.93 13.21
CA ARG A 78 14.27 -15.61 13.79
C ARG A 78 14.56 -15.58 15.28
N GLU A 79 14.13 -16.59 16.02
CA GLU A 79 14.44 -16.71 17.45
C GLU A 79 15.95 -16.78 17.69
N GLN A 80 16.68 -17.60 16.91
CA GLN A 80 18.13 -17.68 17.00
C GLN A 80 18.79 -16.34 16.70
N ALA A 81 18.36 -15.64 15.64
CA ALA A 81 18.86 -14.32 15.31
C ALA A 81 18.63 -13.30 16.43
N LEU A 82 17.47 -13.37 17.11
CA LEU A 82 17.15 -12.51 18.26
C LEU A 82 17.97 -12.82 19.50
N ARG A 83 18.30 -14.09 19.74
CA ARG A 83 19.20 -14.50 20.84
C ARG A 83 20.62 -13.99 20.63
N ASN A 84 21.06 -13.92 19.37
CA ASN A 84 22.39 -13.46 18.98
C ASN A 84 22.47 -11.93 18.78
N GLU A 85 21.41 -11.16 19.06
CA GLU A 85 21.44 -9.70 18.93
C GLU A 85 22.53 -9.06 19.81
N ILE A 86 22.86 -9.66 20.95
CA ILE A 86 23.90 -9.14 21.84
C ILE A 86 25.28 -9.04 21.16
N ASP A 87 25.54 -9.84 20.13
CA ASP A 87 26.82 -9.83 19.42
C ASP A 87 26.91 -8.69 18.39
N LYS A 88 25.82 -7.95 18.15
CA LYS A 88 25.80 -6.85 17.17
C LYS A 88 26.37 -5.56 17.76
N PRO A 89 27.17 -4.81 16.98
CA PRO A 89 27.66 -3.50 17.40
C PRO A 89 26.51 -2.54 17.76
N GLY A 90 26.67 -1.83 18.88
CA GLY A 90 25.69 -0.87 19.39
C GLY A 90 24.66 -1.43 20.36
N ASN A 91 24.66 -2.74 20.63
CA ASN A 91 23.80 -3.35 21.64
C ASN A 91 24.51 -3.44 22.99
N ASP A 92 23.84 -2.97 24.05
CA ASP A 92 24.39 -2.97 25.42
C ASP A 92 24.00 -4.22 26.21
N LEU A 93 24.95 -4.73 27.01
CA LEU A 93 24.74 -5.89 27.89
C LEU A 93 23.63 -5.65 28.93
N GLU A 94 23.44 -4.41 29.38
CA GLU A 94 22.42 -4.02 30.36
C GLU A 94 20.98 -4.21 29.84
N ASN A 95 20.82 -4.29 28.52
CA ASN A 95 19.52 -4.46 27.86
C ASN A 95 19.19 -5.94 27.62
N THR A 96 20.10 -6.86 27.95
CA THR A 96 19.86 -8.31 27.84
C THR A 96 18.80 -8.79 28.85
N PRO A 97 18.04 -9.86 28.53
CA PRO A 97 17.96 -10.53 27.23
C PRO A 97 17.24 -9.68 26.16
N PHE A 98 17.56 -9.91 24.88
CA PHE A 98 16.94 -9.21 23.74
C PHE A 98 15.56 -9.75 23.36
N ILE A 99 15.22 -10.94 23.86
CA ILE A 99 13.86 -11.49 23.89
C ILE A 99 13.38 -11.40 25.34
N LYS A 100 12.35 -10.60 25.59
CA LYS A 100 11.74 -10.43 26.91
C LYS A 100 10.65 -11.46 27.16
N GLU A 101 9.93 -11.86 26.11
CA GLU A 101 8.90 -12.89 26.19
C GLU A 101 8.69 -13.57 24.83
N ILE A 102 8.37 -14.86 24.83
CA ILE A 102 7.88 -15.61 23.67
C ILE A 102 6.46 -16.08 23.98
N ILE A 103 5.49 -15.57 23.24
CA ILE A 103 4.08 -15.88 23.43
C ILE A 103 3.63 -16.82 22.32
N ILE A 104 3.33 -18.07 22.66
CA ILE A 104 2.85 -19.06 21.70
C ILE A 104 1.38 -18.77 21.37
N LEU A 105 1.05 -18.68 20.09
CA LEU A 105 -0.33 -18.51 19.64
C LEU A 105 -1.07 -19.85 19.67
N PRO A 106 -2.38 -19.85 19.98
CA PRO A 106 -3.18 -21.06 20.03
C PRO A 106 -3.20 -21.78 18.68
N GLU A 107 -3.50 -23.08 18.71
CA GLU A 107 -3.65 -23.93 17.51
C GLU A 107 -2.40 -23.99 16.62
N GLY A 108 -1.22 -23.65 17.17
CA GLY A 108 0.02 -23.62 16.41
C GLY A 108 0.07 -22.53 15.33
N LYS A 109 -0.77 -21.47 15.46
CA LYS A 109 -0.81 -20.34 14.52
C LYS A 109 0.49 -19.53 14.47
N GLY A 110 1.42 -19.75 15.39
CA GLY A 110 2.74 -19.14 15.38
C GLY A 110 3.13 -18.58 16.75
N VAL A 111 3.90 -17.50 16.76
CA VAL A 111 4.49 -16.92 17.98
C VAL A 111 4.48 -15.39 17.92
N ILE A 112 4.45 -14.74 19.08
CA ILE A 112 4.75 -13.32 19.24
C ILE A 112 6.02 -13.19 20.08
N PHE A 113 7.02 -12.52 19.53
CA PHE A 113 8.22 -12.11 20.26
C PHE A 113 8.00 -10.72 20.83
N ASP A 114 8.15 -10.58 22.15
CA ASP A 114 8.41 -9.30 22.77
C ASP A 114 9.93 -9.12 22.83
N ARG A 115 10.46 -8.20 22.01
CA ARG A 115 11.90 -8.06 21.82
C ARG A 115 12.36 -6.61 21.85
N ASN A 116 13.63 -6.41 22.15
CA ASN A 116 14.26 -5.09 22.08
C ASN A 116 14.32 -4.57 20.64
N ILE A 117 14.46 -3.26 20.53
CA ILE A 117 14.92 -2.62 19.30
C ILE A 117 16.46 -2.63 19.32
N SER A 118 17.09 -3.07 18.23
CA SER A 118 18.57 -3.12 18.14
C SER A 118 19.12 -1.70 18.18
N GLY A 119 20.14 -1.46 19.01
CA GLY A 119 20.79 -0.17 19.20
C GLY A 119 20.05 0.80 20.12
N GLU A 120 18.93 0.37 20.73
CA GLU A 120 18.13 1.19 21.64
C GLU A 120 18.07 0.56 23.06
N ASP A 121 17.58 1.34 24.02
CA ASP A 121 17.28 0.86 25.36
C ASP A 121 16.08 -0.11 25.35
N ASP A 122 16.01 -1.01 26.33
CA ASP A 122 14.97 -2.05 26.38
C ASP A 122 13.63 -1.59 26.99
N LEU A 123 13.44 -0.27 27.19
CA LEU A 123 12.11 0.30 27.47
C LEU A 123 11.30 0.42 26.18
N GLY A 124 11.97 0.70 25.06
CA GLY A 124 11.42 0.70 23.71
C GLY A 124 11.54 -0.69 23.10
N ARG A 125 10.42 -1.34 22.82
CA ARG A 125 10.41 -2.73 22.34
C ARG A 125 9.50 -2.90 21.15
N ILE A 126 9.56 -4.06 20.52
CA ILE A 126 8.67 -4.47 19.43
C ILE A 126 7.96 -5.75 19.83
N LEU A 127 6.63 -5.75 19.72
CA LEU A 127 5.88 -6.98 19.58
C LEU A 127 5.97 -7.40 18.11
N GLU A 128 6.59 -8.54 17.84
CA GLU A 128 6.78 -9.10 16.51
C GLU A 128 6.07 -10.46 16.43
N ALA A 129 4.89 -10.49 15.82
CA ALA A 129 4.15 -11.72 15.57
C ALA A 129 4.59 -12.36 14.26
N HIS A 130 4.82 -13.67 14.29
CA HIS A 130 4.92 -14.54 13.13
C HIS A 130 3.69 -15.44 13.14
N VAL A 131 2.81 -15.27 12.15
CA VAL A 131 1.50 -15.95 12.09
C VAL A 131 1.39 -16.78 10.82
N TYR A 132 0.77 -17.94 10.91
CA TYR A 132 0.47 -18.82 9.79
C TYR A 132 -1.01 -19.17 9.74
N VAL A 133 -1.66 -18.83 8.65
CA VAL A 133 -3.08 -19.11 8.42
C VAL A 133 -3.32 -19.25 6.91
N ASP A 134 -4.05 -20.30 6.52
CA ASP A 134 -4.44 -20.59 5.12
C ASP A 134 -3.32 -20.50 4.08
N MET A 135 -2.19 -21.17 4.35
CA MET A 135 -0.97 -21.16 3.50
C MET A 135 -0.23 -19.83 3.39
N THR A 136 -0.70 -18.79 4.08
CA THR A 136 -0.05 -17.49 4.15
C THR A 136 0.64 -17.31 5.49
N ALA A 137 1.86 -16.81 5.44
CA ALA A 137 2.61 -16.39 6.60
C ALA A 137 2.62 -14.87 6.70
N PHE A 138 2.31 -14.37 7.89
CA PHE A 138 2.29 -12.94 8.20
C PHE A 138 3.40 -12.60 9.20
N ILE A 139 3.92 -11.37 9.08
CA ILE A 139 4.72 -10.72 10.11
C ILE A 139 3.96 -9.47 10.53
N ILE A 140 3.66 -9.33 11.81
CA ILE A 140 2.94 -8.16 12.34
C ILE A 140 3.82 -7.52 13.40
N THR A 141 4.11 -6.24 13.25
CA THR A 141 4.96 -5.50 14.19
C THR A 141 4.29 -4.25 14.71
N ILE A 142 4.51 -3.96 15.99
CA ILE A 142 4.17 -2.68 16.61
C ILE A 142 5.24 -2.33 17.64
N LYS A 143 5.61 -1.05 17.74
CA LYS A 143 6.46 -0.55 18.82
C LYS A 143 5.66 -0.44 20.11
N ILE A 144 6.27 -0.80 21.22
CA ILE A 144 5.70 -0.69 22.58
C ILE A 144 6.67 0.08 23.48
N LEU A 145 6.11 0.69 24.51
CA LEU A 145 6.83 1.29 25.63
C LEU A 145 6.54 0.48 26.89
N ASP A 146 7.57 0.09 27.64
CA ASP A 146 7.42 -0.60 28.91
C ASP A 146 8.46 -0.14 29.94
N LEU A 147 8.03 0.74 30.85
CA LEU A 147 8.82 1.22 31.99
C LEU A 147 8.51 0.45 33.29
N SER A 148 7.93 -0.75 33.22
CA SER A 148 7.57 -1.53 34.42
C SER A 148 8.78 -2.05 35.20
N GLY A 149 9.95 -2.14 34.54
CA GLY A 149 11.18 -2.60 35.17
C GLY A 149 11.76 -1.62 36.20
N ASN A 150 12.25 -2.15 37.33
CA ASN A 150 12.83 -1.35 38.43
C ASN A 150 13.99 -0.44 37.99
N LYS A 151 14.75 -0.82 36.97
CA LYS A 151 15.86 0.02 36.46
C LYS A 151 15.40 1.35 35.85
N TYR A 152 14.10 1.50 35.54
CA TYR A 152 13.54 2.72 34.96
C TYR A 152 12.85 3.64 35.96
N LEU A 153 12.99 3.42 37.27
CA LEU A 153 12.32 4.26 38.29
C LEU A 153 12.59 5.76 38.11
N GLU A 154 13.83 6.16 37.86
CA GLU A 154 14.16 7.58 37.60
C GLU A 154 13.60 8.07 36.27
N ARG A 155 13.63 7.24 35.23
CA ARG A 155 13.05 7.59 33.92
C ARG A 155 11.54 7.77 34.03
N LYS A 156 10.86 6.91 34.78
CA LYS A 156 9.43 6.97 35.04
C LYS A 156 9.01 8.30 35.68
N LYS A 157 9.79 8.83 36.62
CA LYS A 157 9.55 10.16 37.22
C LYS A 157 9.55 11.27 36.16
N VAL A 158 10.45 11.22 35.18
CA VAL A 158 10.50 12.20 34.07
C VAL A 158 9.21 12.17 33.25
N TYR A 159 8.72 10.98 32.90
CA TYR A 159 7.47 10.83 32.14
C TYR A 159 6.25 11.28 32.94
N ILE A 160 6.18 10.94 34.23
CA ILE A 160 5.11 11.42 35.14
C ILE A 160 5.11 12.95 35.19
N ASN A 161 6.28 13.58 35.35
CA ASN A 161 6.40 15.04 35.35
C ASN A 161 6.00 15.68 34.01
N ALA A 162 6.13 14.93 32.90
CA ALA A 162 5.65 15.32 31.58
C ALA A 162 4.16 15.04 31.35
N GLY A 163 3.43 14.56 32.36
CA GLY A 163 1.98 14.33 32.32
C GLY A 163 1.55 12.96 31.78
N PHE A 164 2.47 12.01 31.64
CA PHE A 164 2.12 10.66 31.17
C PHE A 164 1.43 9.85 32.27
N THR A 165 0.41 9.09 31.87
CA THR A 165 -0.26 8.10 32.72
C THR A 165 0.52 6.78 32.76
N GLU A 166 0.23 5.94 33.76
CA GLU A 166 0.83 4.60 33.87
C GLU A 166 0.58 3.76 32.61
N ALA A 167 -0.62 3.83 32.04
CA ALA A 167 -0.99 3.09 30.83
C ALA A 167 -0.21 3.58 29.59
N GLN A 168 0.18 4.85 29.54
CA GLN A 168 1.02 5.38 28.46
C GLN A 168 2.49 5.00 28.63
N MET A 169 2.95 4.76 29.85
CA MET A 169 4.33 4.33 30.15
C MET A 169 4.51 2.80 30.08
N ASN A 170 3.41 2.05 30.02
CA ASN A 170 3.38 0.61 29.79
C ASN A 170 2.21 0.23 28.89
N ASP A 171 2.42 0.35 27.58
CA ASP A 171 1.37 0.11 26.58
C ASP A 171 1.34 -1.34 26.05
N LYS A 172 2.28 -2.19 26.50
CA LYS A 172 2.38 -3.61 26.10
C LYS A 172 1.06 -4.37 26.27
N PRO A 173 0.35 -4.32 27.42
CA PRO A 173 -0.86 -5.14 27.59
C PRO A 173 -1.95 -4.80 26.58
N VAL A 174 -2.16 -3.51 26.31
CA VAL A 174 -3.19 -3.02 25.37
C VAL A 174 -2.80 -3.38 23.94
N LYS A 175 -1.55 -3.13 23.54
CA LYS A 175 -1.07 -3.44 22.19
C LYS A 175 -1.01 -4.94 21.90
N LEU A 176 -0.65 -5.76 22.90
CA LEU A 176 -0.70 -7.22 22.78
C LEU A 176 -2.14 -7.74 22.62
N ALA A 177 -3.10 -7.19 23.36
CA ALA A 177 -4.51 -7.54 23.22
C ALA A 177 -5.05 -7.16 21.83
N ALA A 178 -4.73 -5.95 21.36
CA ALA A 178 -5.09 -5.50 20.01
C ALA A 178 -4.44 -6.36 18.92
N MET A 179 -3.18 -6.75 19.06
CA MET A 179 -2.50 -7.66 18.15
C MET A 179 -3.19 -9.03 18.08
N LYS A 180 -3.55 -9.61 19.24
CA LYS A 180 -4.28 -10.88 19.29
C LYS A 180 -5.66 -10.78 18.62
N SER A 181 -6.37 -9.66 18.81
CA SER A 181 -7.63 -9.38 18.13
C SER A 181 -7.43 -9.35 16.61
N LEU A 182 -6.46 -8.58 16.11
CA LEU A 182 -6.11 -8.51 14.70
C LEU A 182 -5.80 -9.90 14.11
N ILE A 183 -4.96 -10.67 14.79
CA ILE A 183 -4.58 -12.04 14.37
C ILE A 183 -5.80 -12.95 14.27
N SER A 184 -6.77 -12.84 15.19
CA SER A 184 -7.97 -13.69 15.18
C SER A 184 -8.88 -13.47 13.97
N ARG A 185 -8.74 -12.33 13.29
CA ARG A 185 -9.55 -11.91 12.14
C ARG A 185 -8.85 -12.10 10.80
N LEU A 186 -7.60 -12.54 10.85
CA LEU A 186 -6.72 -12.70 9.70
C LEU A 186 -6.96 -14.05 9.03
N SER A 187 -7.00 -14.03 7.70
CA SER A 187 -7.07 -15.22 6.85
C SER A 187 -6.11 -15.05 5.67
N GLY A 188 -5.55 -16.17 5.22
CA GLY A 188 -4.78 -16.22 3.99
C GLY A 188 -5.72 -16.40 2.79
N ARG A 189 -5.35 -15.85 1.64
CA ARG A 189 -6.10 -16.02 0.38
C ARG A 189 -5.17 -15.86 -0.81
N LYS A 190 -5.56 -16.35 -1.99
CA LYS A 190 -4.94 -15.94 -3.25
C LYS A 190 -5.29 -14.50 -3.56
N ASP A 191 -4.41 -13.84 -4.32
CA ASP A 191 -4.59 -12.43 -4.65
C ASP A 191 -5.85 -12.19 -5.50
N ASP A 192 -6.24 -13.18 -6.33
CA ASP A 192 -7.43 -13.20 -7.18
C ASP A 192 -8.70 -13.73 -6.49
N ASP A 193 -8.59 -14.29 -5.28
CA ASP A 193 -9.75 -14.69 -4.49
C ASP A 193 -10.39 -13.44 -3.85
N ILE A 194 -11.67 -13.16 -4.16
CA ILE A 194 -12.44 -12.07 -3.55
C ILE A 194 -13.21 -12.60 -2.33
N PRO A 195 -12.87 -12.18 -1.10
CA PRO A 195 -13.60 -12.58 0.10
C PRO A 195 -15.01 -12.01 0.12
N THR A 196 -16.00 -12.85 0.46
CA THR A 196 -17.43 -12.48 0.56
C THR A 196 -17.78 -11.79 1.89
N GLY A 197 -16.85 -11.77 2.85
CA GLY A 197 -17.05 -11.13 4.15
C GLY A 197 -16.78 -9.62 4.15
N LYS A 198 -17.41 -8.91 5.09
CA LYS A 198 -17.02 -7.52 5.42
C LYS A 198 -15.63 -7.51 6.05
N GLY A 199 -14.77 -6.64 5.53
CA GLY A 199 -13.36 -6.61 5.88
C GLY A 199 -12.49 -6.01 4.78
N VAL A 200 -11.19 -6.03 5.05
CA VAL A 200 -10.14 -5.36 4.30
C VAL A 200 -9.28 -6.40 3.58
N CYS A 201 -9.20 -6.30 2.26
CA CYS A 201 -8.25 -7.07 1.46
C CYS A 201 -6.85 -6.47 1.57
N ILE A 202 -5.90 -7.31 1.95
CA ILE A 202 -4.47 -7.01 1.95
C ILE A 202 -3.77 -7.98 0.98
N PRO A 203 -2.51 -7.75 0.57
CA PRO A 203 -1.75 -8.73 -0.20
C PRO A 203 -1.79 -10.11 0.46
N ASN A 204 -2.08 -11.17 -0.29
CA ASN A 204 -2.16 -12.57 0.18
C ASN A 204 -3.10 -12.85 1.38
N GLY A 205 -3.95 -11.89 1.76
CA GLY A 205 -4.70 -11.99 3.01
C GLY A 205 -5.97 -11.16 3.07
N PHE A 206 -6.76 -11.42 4.10
CA PHE A 206 -8.00 -10.71 4.40
C PHE A 206 -8.18 -10.55 5.90
N ILE A 207 -8.62 -9.37 6.30
CA ILE A 207 -8.90 -9.03 7.69
C ILE A 207 -10.39 -8.77 7.82
N LYS A 208 -11.09 -9.66 8.53
CA LYS A 208 -12.53 -9.52 8.78
C LYS A 208 -12.80 -8.33 9.71
N ASP A 209 -13.86 -7.57 9.44
CA ASP A 209 -14.30 -6.48 10.33
C ASP A 209 -14.74 -7.03 11.70
N ASP A 210 -14.48 -6.30 12.78
CA ASP A 210 -15.01 -6.58 14.14
C ASP A 210 -16.08 -5.59 14.60
N GLY A 211 -16.50 -4.67 13.71
CA GLY A 211 -17.45 -3.59 14.03
C GLY A 211 -16.81 -2.34 14.62
N SER A 212 -15.50 -2.35 14.90
CA SER A 212 -14.73 -1.17 15.29
C SER A 212 -14.25 -0.40 14.07
N ASN A 213 -13.96 0.89 14.26
CA ASN A 213 -13.27 1.69 13.25
C ASN A 213 -11.76 1.54 13.44
N HIS A 214 -11.11 0.86 12.51
CA HIS A 214 -9.64 0.78 12.43
C HIS A 214 -9.13 1.77 11.39
N SER A 215 -7.93 2.33 11.61
CA SER A 215 -7.19 3.00 10.53
C SER A 215 -6.67 1.94 9.56
N GLU A 216 -6.94 2.09 8.27
CA GLU A 216 -6.61 1.11 7.23
C GLU A 216 -5.86 1.81 6.11
N LYS A 217 -4.61 1.41 5.90
CA LYS A 217 -3.76 1.90 4.80
C LYS A 217 -3.16 0.69 4.08
N VAL A 218 -3.47 0.56 2.79
CA VAL A 218 -3.06 -0.61 2.01
C VAL A 218 -2.54 -0.15 0.65
N SER A 219 -1.35 -0.61 0.30
CA SER A 219 -0.74 -0.36 -1.01
C SER A 219 -0.53 -1.66 -1.79
N PHE A 220 -0.72 -1.58 -3.11
CA PHE A 220 -0.33 -2.59 -4.09
C PHE A 220 0.51 -1.92 -5.17
N SER A 221 1.44 -2.65 -5.77
CA SER A 221 2.21 -2.18 -6.92
C SER A 221 2.47 -3.31 -7.90
N TYR A 222 2.21 -3.04 -9.17
CA TYR A 222 2.49 -3.95 -10.27
C TYR A 222 3.51 -3.27 -11.16
N LYS A 223 4.64 -3.93 -11.41
CA LYS A 223 5.67 -3.44 -12.31
C LYS A 223 5.83 -4.43 -13.45
N ASN A 224 5.85 -3.94 -14.68
CA ASN A 224 6.26 -4.68 -15.86
C ASN A 224 7.38 -3.91 -16.59
N ASP A 225 7.71 -4.34 -17.80
CA ASP A 225 8.76 -3.72 -18.61
C ASP A 225 8.38 -2.34 -19.17
N ASP A 226 7.10 -1.96 -19.09
CA ASP A 226 6.57 -0.73 -19.70
C ASP A 226 6.16 0.35 -18.68
N PHE A 227 5.70 -0.03 -17.49
CA PHE A 227 5.22 0.91 -16.46
C PHE A 227 5.07 0.26 -15.08
N ILE A 228 4.81 1.12 -14.09
CA ILE A 228 4.38 0.77 -12.74
C ILE A 228 2.93 1.22 -12.55
N LEU A 229 2.05 0.30 -12.15
CA LEU A 229 0.71 0.59 -11.64
C LEU A 229 0.73 0.54 -10.11
N GLY A 230 0.46 1.67 -9.46
CA GLY A 230 0.31 1.78 -8.01
C GLY A 230 -1.15 1.92 -7.60
N LEU A 231 -1.55 1.26 -6.52
CA LEU A 231 -2.83 1.48 -5.87
C LEU A 231 -2.60 1.72 -4.37
N TYR A 232 -3.29 2.70 -3.82
CA TYR A 232 -3.22 3.05 -2.42
C TYR A 232 -4.60 3.42 -1.90
N THR A 233 -5.02 2.79 -0.80
CA THR A 233 -6.26 3.19 -0.13
C THR A 233 -5.99 3.59 1.32
N ASN A 234 -6.68 4.64 1.76
CA ASN A 234 -6.59 5.15 3.12
C ASN A 234 -7.98 5.56 3.63
N ASN A 235 -8.44 4.90 4.68
CA ASN A 235 -9.73 5.20 5.28
C ASN A 235 -9.70 6.35 6.32
N THR A 236 -8.52 6.88 6.64
CA THR A 236 -8.36 8.01 7.56
C THR A 236 -8.50 9.36 6.88
N PHE A 237 -8.56 9.39 5.54
CA PHE A 237 -8.80 10.63 4.80
C PHE A 237 -10.28 10.97 4.85
N SER A 238 -10.57 12.21 5.28
CA SER A 238 -11.89 12.79 5.22
C SER A 238 -12.12 13.40 3.84
N GLY A 239 -13.36 13.33 3.34
CA GLY A 239 -13.74 14.02 2.12
C GLY A 239 -13.42 15.52 2.18
N SER A 240 -12.94 16.08 1.08
CA SER A 240 -12.55 17.49 0.97
C SER A 240 -13.11 18.12 -0.30
N SER A 241 -13.48 19.40 -0.24
CA SER A 241 -13.76 20.19 -1.44
C SER A 241 -12.49 20.52 -2.23
N ASP A 242 -11.31 20.30 -1.65
CA ASP A 242 -10.00 20.49 -2.30
C ASP A 242 -9.64 19.28 -3.19
N THR A 243 -10.47 19.05 -4.22
CA THR A 243 -10.37 17.90 -5.12
C THR A 243 -9.29 18.07 -6.19
N LEU A 244 -8.90 16.99 -6.88
CA LEU A 244 -7.93 16.97 -7.96
C LEU A 244 -8.26 18.01 -9.04
N LEU A 245 -9.52 18.05 -9.48
CA LEU A 245 -9.97 19.00 -10.49
C LEU A 245 -10.12 20.43 -9.93
N ASN A 246 -10.50 20.59 -8.66
CA ASN A 246 -10.57 21.92 -8.04
C ASN A 246 -9.17 22.54 -7.85
N ARG A 247 -8.13 21.70 -7.73
CA ARG A 247 -6.71 22.11 -7.73
C ARG A 247 -6.14 22.34 -9.12
N SER A 248 -6.97 22.37 -10.18
CA SER A 248 -6.49 22.42 -11.55
C SER A 248 -5.50 23.53 -11.85
N THR A 249 -5.78 24.76 -11.41
CA THR A 249 -4.89 25.90 -11.70
C THR A 249 -3.50 25.70 -11.09
N GLN A 250 -3.42 25.22 -9.85
CA GLN A 250 -2.16 24.98 -9.16
C GLN A 250 -1.37 23.83 -9.80
N ILE A 251 -2.06 22.76 -10.19
CA ILE A 251 -1.45 21.61 -10.88
C ILE A 251 -0.95 22.01 -12.27
N ASP A 252 -1.74 22.77 -13.03
CA ASP A 252 -1.34 23.30 -14.34
C ASP A 252 -0.12 24.22 -14.26
N GLU A 253 0.02 25.00 -13.17
CA GLU A 253 1.22 25.82 -12.90
C GLU A 253 2.44 24.96 -12.56
N ALA A 254 2.29 23.97 -11.68
CA ALA A 254 3.36 23.05 -11.31
C ALA A 254 3.85 22.22 -12.52
N MET A 255 2.94 21.71 -13.35
CA MET A 255 3.27 20.93 -14.54
C MET A 255 4.12 21.71 -15.53
N LYS A 256 3.83 23.00 -15.74
CA LYS A 256 4.64 23.89 -16.61
C LYS A 256 6.09 23.97 -16.13
N VAL A 257 6.33 24.04 -14.82
CA VAL A 257 7.68 24.07 -14.24
C VAL A 257 8.42 22.75 -14.51
N SER A 258 7.71 21.62 -14.47
CA SER A 258 8.26 20.29 -14.75
C SER A 258 8.28 19.89 -16.24
N ASN A 259 7.93 20.79 -17.17
CA ASN A 259 7.76 20.48 -18.59
C ASN A 259 6.80 19.30 -18.87
N GLN A 260 5.75 19.19 -18.06
CA GLN A 260 4.66 18.24 -18.23
C GLN A 260 3.43 18.93 -18.86
N PHE A 261 2.59 18.13 -19.52
CA PHE A 261 1.40 18.58 -20.23
C PHE A 261 0.23 17.65 -19.95
N THR A 262 -0.96 18.22 -19.78
CA THR A 262 -2.21 17.45 -19.66
C THR A 262 -2.56 16.78 -20.99
N ILE A 263 -2.80 15.47 -20.93
CA ILE A 263 -3.42 14.69 -22.00
C ILE A 263 -4.95 14.74 -21.87
N LYS A 264 -5.45 14.39 -20.68
CA LYS A 264 -6.88 14.24 -20.37
C LYS A 264 -7.07 14.52 -18.88
N LYS A 265 -8.19 15.15 -18.50
CA LYS A 265 -8.64 15.23 -17.11
C LYS A 265 -10.16 15.28 -17.07
N GLY A 266 -10.78 14.73 -16.04
CA GLY A 266 -12.23 14.68 -15.96
C GLY A 266 -12.77 13.91 -14.77
N GLU A 267 -14.10 13.91 -14.67
CA GLU A 267 -14.84 13.12 -13.68
C GLU A 267 -15.25 11.78 -14.27
N LEU A 268 -15.24 10.75 -13.43
CA LEU A 268 -15.65 9.39 -13.75
C LEU A 268 -16.55 8.83 -12.64
N SER A 269 -17.31 7.79 -12.96
CA SER A 269 -18.14 7.09 -11.97
C SER A 269 -18.19 5.58 -12.18
N PRO A 270 -17.04 4.87 -12.14
CA PRO A 270 -17.02 3.41 -12.30
C PRO A 270 -17.82 2.74 -11.18
N ASP A 271 -18.80 1.91 -11.54
CA ASP A 271 -19.78 1.30 -10.62
C ASP A 271 -20.43 2.31 -9.63
N GLY A 272 -20.61 3.56 -10.06
CA GLY A 272 -21.19 4.63 -9.24
C GLY A 272 -20.24 5.24 -8.18
N ILE A 273 -18.93 4.96 -8.25
CA ILE A 273 -17.92 5.52 -7.35
C ILE A 273 -17.50 6.91 -7.84
N PRO A 274 -17.80 8.01 -7.11
CA PRO A 274 -17.39 9.36 -7.53
C PRO A 274 -15.86 9.45 -7.62
N SER A 275 -15.34 9.76 -8.81
CA SER A 275 -13.91 9.71 -9.07
C SER A 275 -13.47 10.84 -10.00
N GLN A 276 -12.20 11.23 -9.90
CA GLN A 276 -11.56 12.21 -10.76
C GLN A 276 -10.23 11.65 -11.29
N GLU A 277 -9.90 11.97 -12.53
CA GLU A 277 -8.64 11.57 -13.17
C GLU A 277 -7.90 12.75 -13.77
N TRP A 278 -6.58 12.59 -13.86
CA TRP A 278 -5.68 13.48 -14.58
C TRP A 278 -4.54 12.67 -15.18
N LEU A 279 -4.47 12.68 -16.50
CA LEU A 279 -3.44 12.03 -17.29
C LEU A 279 -2.49 13.11 -17.80
N SER A 280 -1.22 13.02 -17.46
CA SER A 280 -0.18 13.94 -17.89
C SER A 280 0.94 13.21 -18.63
N ARG A 281 1.68 13.97 -19.44
CA ARG A 281 2.95 13.51 -20.03
C ARG A 281 4.05 14.55 -19.89
N GLY A 282 5.25 14.10 -19.62
CA GLY A 282 6.51 14.82 -19.77
C GLY A 282 7.42 14.16 -20.80
N LYS A 283 8.72 14.38 -20.62
CA LYS A 283 9.79 13.75 -21.40
C LYS A 283 10.83 13.21 -20.44
N GLN A 284 11.40 12.06 -20.78
CA GLN A 284 12.53 11.46 -20.08
C GLN A 284 13.59 10.99 -21.07
N LYS A 285 14.82 10.87 -20.60
CA LYS A 285 16.00 10.58 -21.41
C LYS A 285 16.61 9.26 -21.01
N PHE A 286 16.95 8.44 -22.00
CA PHE A 286 17.72 7.22 -21.82
C PHE A 286 18.97 7.31 -22.68
N GLU A 287 20.14 7.06 -22.08
CA GLU A 287 21.40 6.98 -22.82
C GLU A 287 21.47 5.62 -23.53
N ASP A 288 21.62 5.64 -24.85
CA ASP A 288 21.93 4.43 -25.60
C ASP A 288 23.36 3.96 -25.24
N THR A 289 23.47 2.75 -24.70
CA THR A 289 24.75 2.20 -24.24
C THR A 289 25.79 1.98 -25.34
N VAL A 290 25.34 1.87 -26.61
CA VAL A 290 26.16 1.62 -27.80
C VAL A 290 26.54 2.94 -28.48
N THR A 291 25.55 3.79 -28.80
CA THR A 291 25.79 5.04 -29.54
C THR A 291 26.20 6.21 -28.64
N ARG A 292 25.93 6.12 -27.33
CA ARG A 292 26.09 7.21 -26.34
C ARG A 292 25.24 8.45 -26.65
N GLU A 293 24.18 8.27 -27.42
CA GLU A 293 23.20 9.32 -27.72
C GLU A 293 22.01 9.24 -26.76
N ASP A 294 21.45 10.40 -26.42
CA ASP A 294 20.22 10.49 -25.63
C ASP A 294 19.01 10.17 -26.52
N GLU A 295 18.28 9.12 -26.18
CA GLU A 295 16.93 8.90 -26.68
C GLU A 295 15.92 9.60 -25.77
N VAL A 296 15.09 10.46 -26.35
CA VAL A 296 14.02 11.16 -25.61
C VAL A 296 12.70 10.45 -25.86
N ILE A 297 12.10 9.91 -24.80
CA ILE A 297 10.81 9.23 -24.86
C ILE A 297 9.78 9.92 -23.96
N PRO A 298 8.47 9.68 -24.16
CA PRO A 298 7.43 10.16 -23.26
C PRO A 298 7.59 9.61 -21.84
N ALA A 299 7.36 10.48 -20.85
CA ALA A 299 7.07 10.08 -19.48
C ALA A 299 5.58 10.27 -19.24
N TYR A 300 4.86 9.25 -18.85
CA TYR A 300 3.44 9.27 -18.53
C TYR A 300 3.27 9.26 -17.02
N ASP A 301 2.43 10.13 -16.49
CA ASP A 301 2.00 10.14 -15.09
C ASP A 301 0.48 10.33 -15.07
N PHE A 302 -0.22 9.24 -14.81
CA PHE A 302 -1.68 9.19 -14.76
C PHE A 302 -2.11 8.99 -13.32
N THR A 303 -3.06 9.81 -12.87
CA THR A 303 -3.56 9.80 -11.51
C THR A 303 -5.08 9.72 -11.50
N PHE A 304 -5.63 8.89 -10.61
CA PHE A 304 -7.05 8.72 -10.36
C PHE A 304 -7.30 8.73 -8.86
N TYR A 305 -8.26 9.52 -8.42
CA TYR A 305 -8.75 9.54 -7.04
C TYR A 305 -10.24 9.20 -6.99
N ALA A 306 -10.58 8.16 -6.23
CA ALA A 306 -11.95 7.80 -5.89
C ALA A 306 -12.30 8.29 -4.47
N ASN A 307 -13.54 8.75 -4.33
CA ASN A 307 -14.13 9.28 -3.10
C ASN A 307 -13.43 10.51 -2.50
N GLU A 308 -12.57 11.23 -3.24
CA GLU A 308 -11.84 12.40 -2.71
C GLU A 308 -12.74 13.45 -2.05
N ALA A 309 -13.91 13.75 -2.62
CA ALA A 309 -14.88 14.69 -2.05
C ALA A 309 -15.74 14.12 -0.90
N GLY A 310 -15.84 12.80 -0.80
CA GLY A 310 -16.83 12.11 0.03
C GLY A 310 -16.28 10.94 0.83
N ALA A 311 -14.97 10.90 1.06
CA ALA A 311 -14.29 9.79 1.71
C ALA A 311 -14.82 9.60 3.13
N THR A 312 -15.06 8.34 3.48
CA THR A 312 -15.49 7.89 4.81
C THR A 312 -14.75 6.61 5.17
N SER A 313 -14.82 6.17 6.43
CA SER A 313 -14.18 4.91 6.84
C SER A 313 -14.63 3.69 6.02
N ASN A 314 -15.89 3.66 5.58
CA ASN A 314 -16.46 2.57 4.79
C ASN A 314 -16.36 2.77 3.27
N LYS A 315 -16.08 4.01 2.83
CA LYS A 315 -15.80 4.37 1.43
C LYS A 315 -14.47 5.13 1.40
N PRO A 316 -13.35 4.42 1.62
CA PRO A 316 -12.07 5.06 1.86
C PRO A 316 -11.55 5.75 0.61
N TRP A 317 -10.69 6.75 0.75
CA TRP A 317 -9.99 7.31 -0.40
C TRP A 317 -9.23 6.18 -1.11
N LEU A 318 -9.31 6.14 -2.44
CA LEU A 318 -8.47 5.27 -3.27
C LEU A 318 -7.73 6.11 -4.30
N THR A 319 -6.41 5.94 -4.34
CA THR A 319 -5.53 6.44 -5.38
C THR A 319 -5.12 5.29 -6.27
N ILE A 320 -5.22 5.50 -7.58
CA ILE A 320 -4.63 4.64 -8.61
C ILE A 320 -3.70 5.51 -9.44
N GLY A 321 -2.50 5.03 -9.74
CA GLY A 321 -1.55 5.75 -10.57
C GLY A 321 -0.79 4.84 -11.52
N ILE A 322 -0.52 5.34 -12.73
CA ILE A 322 0.42 4.73 -13.68
C ILE A 322 1.57 5.70 -13.92
N SER A 323 2.79 5.21 -13.79
CA SER A 323 3.99 5.94 -14.20
C SER A 323 4.96 5.03 -14.95
N ASN A 324 5.64 5.56 -15.96
CA ASN A 324 6.80 4.91 -16.57
C ASN A 324 8.09 5.68 -16.31
N ASP A 325 8.20 6.37 -15.18
CA ASP A 325 9.44 7.01 -14.76
C ASP A 325 10.57 5.97 -14.69
N ASP A 326 11.69 6.29 -15.31
CA ASP A 326 12.86 5.42 -15.46
C ASP A 326 12.55 4.08 -16.18
N ILE A 327 11.44 4.00 -16.91
CA ILE A 327 11.03 2.83 -17.70
C ILE A 327 10.78 3.22 -19.16
N LYS A 328 11.49 2.54 -20.07
CA LYS A 328 11.30 2.69 -21.51
C LYS A 328 10.07 1.93 -21.99
N THR A 329 8.90 2.57 -21.90
CA THR A 329 7.63 2.02 -22.39
C THR A 329 7.65 1.79 -23.89
N SER A 330 7.12 0.64 -24.31
CA SER A 330 6.86 0.30 -25.70
C SER A 330 5.48 0.80 -26.19
N TYR A 331 4.62 1.25 -25.28
CA TYR A 331 3.28 1.72 -25.61
C TYR A 331 3.28 3.16 -26.11
N SER A 332 2.44 3.40 -27.13
CA SER A 332 2.10 4.76 -27.56
C SER A 332 1.21 5.47 -26.53
N GLU A 333 1.05 6.79 -26.67
CA GLU A 333 0.14 7.58 -25.82
C GLU A 333 -1.29 7.04 -25.85
N THR A 334 -1.81 6.72 -27.05
CA THR A 334 -3.15 6.16 -27.21
C THR A 334 -3.27 4.80 -26.53
N GLN A 335 -2.24 3.96 -26.61
CA GLN A 335 -2.21 2.67 -25.94
C GLN A 335 -2.17 2.82 -24.41
N MET A 336 -1.37 3.73 -23.87
CA MET A 336 -1.34 4.01 -22.44
C MET A 336 -2.70 4.51 -21.91
N ILE A 337 -3.38 5.39 -22.66
CA ILE A 337 -4.74 5.86 -22.30
C ILE A 337 -5.74 4.70 -22.30
N GLU A 338 -5.69 3.81 -23.30
CA GLU A 338 -6.58 2.64 -23.36
C GLU A 338 -6.34 1.66 -22.20
N ILE A 339 -5.07 1.40 -21.85
CA ILE A 339 -4.69 0.58 -20.68
C ILE A 339 -5.28 1.19 -19.42
N TRP A 340 -5.10 2.50 -19.25
CA TRP A 340 -5.62 3.26 -18.12
C TRP A 340 -7.15 3.17 -18.03
N ASP A 341 -7.85 3.50 -19.12
CA ASP A 341 -9.31 3.51 -19.17
C ASP A 341 -9.87 2.12 -18.86
N ARG A 342 -9.27 1.03 -19.37
CA ARG A 342 -9.71 -0.34 -19.02
C ARG A 342 -9.54 -0.67 -17.54
N LEU A 343 -8.42 -0.27 -16.94
CA LEU A 343 -8.15 -0.50 -15.52
C LEU A 343 -9.15 0.26 -14.64
N VAL A 344 -9.22 1.59 -14.77
CA VAL A 344 -10.01 2.42 -13.85
C VAL A 344 -11.52 2.22 -14.02
N ASN A 345 -11.99 1.89 -15.23
CA ASN A 345 -13.42 1.62 -15.46
C ASN A 345 -13.89 0.27 -14.90
N SER A 346 -12.98 -0.65 -14.55
CA SER A 346 -13.32 -1.92 -13.89
C SER A 346 -13.53 -1.80 -12.38
N LEU A 347 -13.20 -0.63 -11.80
CA LEU A 347 -13.28 -0.37 -10.38
C LEU A 347 -14.71 -0.54 -9.85
N ARG A 348 -14.83 -1.23 -8.72
CA ARG A 348 -16.08 -1.45 -8.00
C ARG A 348 -15.83 -1.66 -6.52
N TYR A 349 -16.87 -1.49 -5.70
CA TYR A 349 -16.78 -1.86 -4.28
C TYR A 349 -16.70 -3.37 -4.12
N LYS A 350 -15.95 -3.82 -3.11
CA LYS A 350 -16.03 -5.21 -2.64
C LYS A 350 -17.41 -5.42 -2.03
N ARG A 351 -18.18 -6.35 -2.61
CA ARG A 351 -19.55 -6.68 -2.18
C ARG A 351 -19.57 -7.63 -0.99
#